data_AF-A0A7J4JP25-F1
#
_entry.id   AF-A0A7J4JP25-F1
#
_cell.length_a   1.000
_cell.length_b   1.000
_cell.length_c   1.000
_cell.angle_alpha   90.00
_cell.angle_beta   90.00
_cell.angle_gamma   90.00
#
_symmetry.space_group_name_H-M   'P 1'
#
loop_
_entity.id
_entity.type
_entity.pdbx_description
1 polymer ?
#
loop_
_entity_poly.entity_id
_entity_poly.type
_entity_poly.pdbx_seq_one_letter_code
_entity_poly.pdbx_strand_id
1 'polypeptide(L)'
;MKISGSLLKMGKGPAKSYSYKCFVHREAAKEFGFEEDDALLLKFKNTLFPTVFHKHKARSSFTYAFTIPRSIGDVINKKKSDFELIKVAKRVRKISSPKQQIDLLTNIKNRTKQGQPFYVFDLGEKVYIWVYSRGSKGFILNRFIPIKPQPNFDFFELMGAFHCEGKKSRKHGKNLDSMIFSNGDPEQILWFAESLKRFGFSKKDFSVKILHNETQNQELLKEFWSSHDFSEDKINFYENNSVKSEKGICLLTINGVAIGELFYELLKIAKRLATSNKHHALSFFRGLSRGDIGVSKRGGSVANISYTTENQENAIFFRKICKKIGVECGRERFIPGIKGFWNVNIFGHENYKKLLASNAITHAKRKEKLLKLFFGMRNTRPAEYLAVVKGGNLTSQQIADVLGISVIGSRAFLQKLRTGGYLKKRKRSNAFIYALTDKGVRKLEEYEQIKQQMVE
;
A
#
# COMPACT_ATOMS: atom_id res chain seq x y z
N MET A 1 16.28 -28.26 -5.43
CA MET A 1 15.77 -29.60 -5.83
C MET A 1 15.56 -29.60 -7.34
N LYS A 2 15.93 -30.68 -8.05
CA LYS A 2 15.70 -30.81 -9.50
C LYS A 2 14.52 -31.76 -9.76
N ILE A 3 13.64 -31.39 -10.68
CA ILE A 3 12.53 -32.21 -11.15
C ILE A 3 12.86 -32.62 -12.59
N SER A 4 13.11 -33.91 -12.78
CA SER A 4 13.39 -34.47 -14.10
C SER A 4 12.14 -35.16 -14.64
N GLY A 5 11.85 -34.99 -15.93
CA GLY A 5 10.72 -35.66 -16.54
C GLY A 5 10.78 -35.75 -18.06
N SER A 6 9.90 -36.58 -18.60
CA SER A 6 9.78 -36.83 -20.04
C SER A 6 8.88 -35.79 -20.68
N LEU A 7 9.31 -35.23 -21.80
CA LEU A 7 8.62 -34.14 -22.48
C LEU A 7 7.81 -34.65 -23.66
N LEU A 8 6.57 -34.17 -23.75
CA LEU A 8 5.68 -34.43 -24.87
C LEU A 8 5.10 -33.12 -25.40
N LYS A 9 5.19 -32.93 -26.72
CA LYS A 9 4.49 -31.86 -27.42
C LYS A 9 3.02 -32.24 -27.57
N MET A 10 2.10 -31.43 -27.06
CA MET A 10 0.67 -31.68 -27.19
C MET A 10 0.15 -31.07 -28.51
N GLY A 11 -0.65 -31.83 -29.27
CA GLY A 11 -1.26 -31.43 -30.55
C GLY A 11 -2.38 -30.38 -30.42
N LYS A 12 -2.82 -29.84 -31.58
CA LYS A 12 -3.76 -28.72 -31.74
C LYS A 12 -5.06 -28.89 -30.92
N GLY A 13 -5.23 -28.05 -29.90
CA GLY A 13 -6.55 -27.72 -29.37
C GLY A 13 -7.16 -26.51 -30.11
N PRO A 14 -8.47 -26.24 -29.95
CA PRO A 14 -9.17 -25.13 -30.61
C PRO A 14 -8.61 -23.74 -30.23
N ALA A 15 -7.89 -23.63 -29.12
CA ALA A 15 -7.01 -22.50 -28.84
C ALA A 15 -5.62 -22.81 -29.42
N LYS A 16 -5.15 -22.01 -30.38
CA LYS A 16 -3.86 -22.12 -31.09
C LYS A 16 -2.59 -21.97 -30.19
N SER A 17 -2.59 -22.45 -28.95
CA SER A 17 -1.42 -22.47 -28.07
C SER A 17 -0.85 -23.89 -27.95
N TYR A 18 0.30 -24.14 -28.60
CA TYR A 18 1.09 -25.32 -28.28
C TYR A 18 1.58 -25.20 -26.83
N SER A 19 1.40 -26.24 -26.02
CA SER A 19 2.05 -26.36 -24.72
C SER A 19 2.77 -27.70 -24.64
N TYR A 20 3.92 -27.71 -23.97
CA TYR A 20 4.64 -28.95 -23.68
C TYR A 20 4.15 -29.48 -22.34
N LYS A 21 4.08 -30.79 -22.18
CA LYS A 21 3.87 -31.43 -20.88
C LYS A 21 5.13 -32.16 -20.47
N CYS A 22 5.53 -31.96 -19.22
CA CYS A 22 6.55 -32.77 -18.57
C CYS A 22 5.88 -33.80 -17.69
N PHE A 23 6.19 -35.07 -17.93
CA PHE A 23 5.70 -36.21 -17.18
C PHE A 23 6.75 -36.66 -16.16
N VAL A 24 6.31 -36.76 -14.90
CA VAL A 24 7.10 -37.20 -13.77
C VAL A 24 6.57 -38.56 -13.32
N HIS A 25 7.45 -39.54 -13.23
CA HIS A 25 7.09 -40.87 -12.74
C HIS A 25 6.60 -40.82 -11.30
N ARG A 26 5.69 -41.73 -10.94
CA ARG A 26 5.01 -41.74 -9.64
C ARG A 26 5.98 -41.86 -8.46
N GLU A 27 7.06 -42.61 -8.61
CA GLU A 27 8.08 -42.81 -7.56
C GLU A 27 8.88 -41.53 -7.32
N ALA A 28 9.42 -40.93 -8.39
CA ALA A 28 10.07 -39.61 -8.31
C ALA A 28 9.14 -38.53 -7.74
N ALA A 29 7.84 -38.58 -8.07
CA ALA A 29 6.85 -37.65 -7.52
C ALA A 29 6.64 -37.82 -6.00
N LYS A 30 6.76 -39.04 -5.46
CA LYS A 30 6.66 -39.28 -4.01
C LYS A 30 7.82 -38.63 -3.26
N GLU A 31 9.02 -38.67 -3.81
CA GLU A 31 10.21 -38.06 -3.21
C GLU A 31 10.09 -36.54 -3.09
N PHE A 32 9.40 -35.90 -4.03
CA PHE A 32 9.18 -34.46 -4.00
C PHE A 32 8.15 -34.00 -2.95
N GLY A 33 7.32 -34.92 -2.42
CA GLY A 33 6.30 -34.61 -1.43
C GLY A 33 5.25 -33.60 -1.92
N PHE A 34 5.00 -33.56 -3.23
CA PHE A 34 3.98 -32.71 -3.85
C PHE A 34 2.62 -33.41 -3.89
N GLU A 35 1.58 -32.63 -3.73
CA GLU A 35 0.19 -33.07 -3.90
C GLU A 35 -0.39 -32.64 -5.25
N GLU A 36 -1.49 -33.29 -5.63
CA GLU A 36 -2.27 -32.90 -6.79
C GLU A 36 -2.87 -31.49 -6.60
N ASP A 37 -2.66 -30.64 -7.60
CA ASP A 37 -2.94 -29.19 -7.66
C ASP A 37 -1.92 -28.29 -6.93
N ASP A 38 -0.77 -28.82 -6.49
CA ASP A 38 0.32 -27.97 -5.97
C ASP A 38 0.86 -27.04 -7.05
N ALA A 39 1.05 -25.78 -6.70
CA ALA A 39 1.65 -24.79 -7.59
C ALA A 39 3.16 -24.82 -7.48
N LEU A 40 3.82 -24.93 -8.62
CA LEU A 40 5.27 -24.98 -8.70
C LEU A 40 5.77 -23.73 -9.42
N LEU A 41 6.75 -23.05 -8.84
CA LEU A 41 7.58 -22.11 -9.55
C LEU A 41 8.88 -22.82 -9.91
N LEU A 42 9.07 -23.03 -11.20
CA LEU A 42 10.21 -23.74 -11.76
C LEU A 42 11.14 -22.79 -12.50
N LYS A 43 12.39 -23.19 -12.63
CA LYS A 43 13.41 -22.51 -13.43
C LYS A 43 14.00 -23.49 -14.43
N PHE A 44 14.10 -23.03 -15.68
CA PHE A 44 14.85 -23.70 -16.73
C PHE A 44 15.85 -22.71 -17.32
N LYS A 45 17.14 -23.03 -17.24
CA LYS A 45 18.22 -22.07 -17.54
C LYS A 45 17.99 -20.76 -16.77
N ASN A 46 17.83 -19.63 -17.46
CA ASN A 46 17.60 -18.32 -16.86
C ASN A 46 16.12 -17.90 -16.82
N THR A 47 15.19 -18.81 -17.14
CA THR A 47 13.75 -18.50 -17.26
C THR A 47 12.96 -19.13 -16.13
N LEU A 48 12.26 -18.29 -15.37
CA LEU A 48 11.27 -18.71 -14.38
C LEU A 48 9.90 -18.93 -15.04
N PHE A 49 9.19 -19.97 -14.64
CA PHE A 49 7.81 -20.19 -15.07
C PHE A 49 7.00 -20.91 -14.00
N PRO A 50 5.74 -20.50 -13.77
CA PRO A 50 4.85 -21.24 -12.91
C PRO A 50 4.19 -22.40 -13.66
N THR A 51 3.78 -23.40 -12.89
CA THR A 51 2.97 -24.49 -13.39
C THR A 51 2.20 -25.15 -12.25
N VAL A 52 1.32 -26.09 -12.57
CA VAL A 52 0.55 -26.86 -11.58
C VAL A 52 0.86 -28.33 -11.75
N PHE A 53 1.21 -28.95 -10.64
CA PHE A 53 1.38 -30.38 -10.55
C PHE A 53 0.02 -31.06 -10.56
N HIS A 54 -0.24 -31.87 -11.58
CA HIS A 54 -1.52 -32.55 -11.74
C HIS A 54 -1.33 -34.02 -12.05
N LYS A 55 -2.29 -34.85 -11.65
CA LYS A 55 -2.32 -36.24 -12.09
C LYS A 55 -2.73 -36.31 -13.56
N HIS A 56 -2.02 -37.12 -14.31
CA HIS A 56 -2.39 -37.50 -15.65
C HIS A 56 -2.77 -38.97 -15.66
N LYS A 57 -4.06 -39.26 -15.87
CA LYS A 57 -4.57 -40.63 -15.97
C LYS A 57 -4.35 -41.16 -17.39
N ALA A 58 -3.71 -42.33 -17.48
CA ALA A 58 -3.76 -43.23 -18.63
C ALA A 58 -4.67 -44.43 -18.27
N ARG A 59 -5.15 -45.18 -19.27
CA ARG A 59 -6.20 -46.21 -19.12
C ARG A 59 -6.10 -47.07 -17.85
N SER A 60 -4.92 -47.57 -17.49
CA SER A 60 -4.69 -48.46 -16.33
C SER A 60 -3.68 -47.91 -15.30
N SER A 61 -3.15 -46.71 -15.49
CA SER A 61 -2.12 -46.13 -14.62
C SER A 61 -2.20 -44.61 -14.56
N PHE A 62 -1.53 -43.97 -13.60
CA PHE A 62 -1.40 -42.51 -13.61
C PHE A 62 0.05 -42.11 -13.40
N THR A 63 0.42 -41.02 -14.06
CA THR A 63 1.67 -40.29 -13.83
C THR A 63 1.32 -38.91 -13.29
N TYR A 64 2.33 -38.17 -12.84
CA TYR A 64 2.15 -36.75 -12.59
C TYR A 64 2.69 -35.96 -13.76
N ALA A 65 2.10 -34.80 -14.01
CA ALA A 65 2.55 -33.92 -15.06
C ALA A 65 2.44 -32.45 -14.65
N PHE A 66 3.16 -31.62 -15.36
CA PHE A 66 3.00 -30.18 -15.33
C PHE A 66 3.21 -29.59 -16.72
N THR A 67 2.58 -28.44 -16.97
CA THR A 67 2.63 -27.76 -18.27
C THR A 67 3.87 -26.87 -18.34
N ILE A 68 4.51 -26.82 -19.49
CA ILE A 68 5.65 -25.96 -19.79
C ILE A 68 5.25 -24.95 -20.89
N PRO A 69 5.56 -23.66 -20.71
CA PRO A 69 5.38 -22.65 -21.75
C PRO A 69 6.10 -23.04 -23.05
N ARG A 70 5.48 -22.73 -24.19
CA ARG A 70 6.06 -22.98 -25.50
C ARG A 70 7.47 -22.42 -25.64
N SER A 71 7.69 -21.18 -25.18
CA SER A 71 9.00 -20.51 -25.22
C SER A 71 10.11 -21.28 -24.50
N ILE A 72 9.76 -22.14 -23.55
CA ILE A 72 10.71 -23.01 -22.86
C ILE A 72 10.82 -24.35 -23.58
N GLY A 73 9.67 -24.96 -23.92
CA GLY A 73 9.67 -26.27 -24.55
C GLY A 73 10.28 -26.31 -25.96
N ASP A 74 10.15 -25.23 -26.75
CA ASP A 74 10.79 -25.12 -28.07
C ASP A 74 12.33 -25.06 -27.98
N VAL A 75 12.89 -24.70 -26.82
CA VAL A 75 14.35 -24.64 -26.56
C VAL A 75 14.90 -25.97 -26.04
N ILE A 76 14.02 -26.92 -25.69
CA ILE A 76 14.44 -28.20 -25.14
C ILE A 76 14.65 -29.20 -26.28
N ASN A 77 15.92 -29.45 -26.62
CA ASN A 77 16.31 -30.40 -27.67
C ASN A 77 16.24 -31.88 -27.25
N LYS A 78 15.82 -32.20 -26.02
CA LYS A 78 15.89 -33.55 -25.44
C LYS A 78 14.52 -34.08 -25.02
N LYS A 79 14.31 -35.40 -25.15
CA LYS A 79 13.10 -36.08 -24.64
C LYS A 79 12.93 -36.01 -23.12
N LYS A 80 14.02 -35.71 -22.38
CA LYS A 80 14.02 -35.47 -20.93
C LYS A 80 14.71 -34.15 -20.61
N SER A 81 14.27 -33.48 -19.56
CA SER A 81 14.95 -32.28 -19.03
C SER A 81 14.76 -32.12 -17.54
N ASP A 82 15.70 -31.39 -16.95
CA ASP A 82 15.70 -31.03 -15.54
C ASP A 82 15.18 -29.61 -15.37
N PHE A 83 14.27 -29.45 -14.41
CA PHE A 83 13.76 -28.17 -13.98
C PHE A 83 14.18 -27.94 -12.53
N GLU A 84 14.79 -26.79 -12.26
CA GLU A 84 15.11 -26.40 -10.90
C GLU A 84 13.82 -25.93 -10.20
N LEU A 85 13.43 -26.59 -9.11
CA LEU A 85 12.35 -26.10 -8.27
C LEU A 85 12.84 -24.90 -7.47
N ILE A 86 12.18 -23.77 -7.66
CA ILE A 86 12.45 -22.54 -6.91
C ILE A 86 11.54 -22.43 -5.68
N LYS A 87 10.24 -22.64 -5.86
CA LYS A 87 9.26 -22.53 -4.78
C LYS A 87 8.04 -23.40 -5.05
N VAL A 88 7.48 -23.98 -3.99
CA VAL A 88 6.21 -24.73 -4.02
C VAL A 88 5.20 -23.96 -3.19
N ALA A 89 4.00 -23.79 -3.73
CA ALA A 89 2.83 -23.43 -2.96
C ALA A 89 1.95 -24.68 -2.81
N LYS A 90 2.06 -25.34 -1.63
CA LYS A 90 1.28 -26.53 -1.30
C LYS A 90 -0.21 -26.20 -1.15
N ARG A 91 -1.07 -27.13 -1.53
CA ARG A 91 -2.53 -27.01 -1.43
C ARG A 91 -2.99 -27.12 0.03
N VAL A 92 -3.34 -26.00 0.67
CA VAL A 92 -3.94 -26.07 2.03
C VAL A 92 -5.42 -26.50 1.93
N ARG A 93 -5.70 -27.75 2.32
CA ARG A 93 -6.96 -28.12 2.98
C ARG A 93 -6.73 -27.99 4.49
N LYS A 94 -7.69 -27.38 5.20
CA LYS A 94 -7.72 -27.13 6.66
C LYS A 94 -7.03 -28.24 7.48
N ILE A 95 -6.19 -27.85 8.45
CA ILE A 95 -5.89 -28.67 9.62
C ILE A 95 -6.19 -27.84 10.87
N SER A 96 -6.93 -28.43 11.79
CA SER A 96 -7.26 -27.91 13.11
C SER A 96 -6.23 -28.34 14.17
N SER A 97 -5.79 -27.39 15.00
CA SER A 97 -5.25 -27.55 16.36
C SER A 97 -3.80 -28.08 16.54
N PRO A 98 -3.21 -28.03 17.76
CA PRO A 98 -2.31 -26.94 18.15
C PRO A 98 -0.95 -27.47 18.64
N LYS A 99 0.13 -26.85 18.18
CA LYS A 99 1.37 -26.56 18.93
C LYS A 99 2.42 -26.12 17.92
N GLN A 100 2.88 -24.89 18.14
CA GLN A 100 4.07 -24.23 17.58
C GLN A 100 4.72 -24.89 16.36
N GLN A 101 4.50 -24.28 15.19
CA GLN A 101 5.27 -24.52 13.98
C GLN A 101 5.53 -23.20 13.27
N ILE A 102 6.76 -23.04 12.79
CA ILE A 102 7.22 -21.87 12.03
C ILE A 102 6.34 -21.72 10.79
N ASP A 103 5.56 -20.63 10.74
CA ASP A 103 4.48 -20.40 9.79
C ASP A 103 5.02 -20.12 8.37
N LEU A 104 5.31 -21.19 7.63
CA LEU A 104 5.18 -21.19 6.18
C LEU A 104 3.71 -20.89 5.89
N LEU A 105 3.42 -19.62 5.61
CA LEU A 105 2.24 -19.12 4.89
C LEU A 105 1.16 -20.20 4.75
N THR A 106 0.22 -20.26 5.69
CA THR A 106 -1.01 -21.05 5.55
C THR A 106 -1.71 -20.61 4.26
N ASN A 107 -1.31 -21.23 3.16
CA ASN A 107 -1.55 -20.81 1.79
C ASN A 107 -2.92 -21.33 1.37
N ILE A 108 -3.90 -20.45 1.59
CA ILE A 108 -5.26 -20.57 1.09
C ILE A 108 -5.24 -21.11 -0.34
N LYS A 109 -6.00 -22.18 -0.55
CA LYS A 109 -6.42 -22.62 -1.88
C LYS A 109 -7.16 -21.47 -2.54
N ASN A 110 -6.46 -20.68 -3.34
CA ASN A 110 -7.03 -19.57 -4.08
C ASN A 110 -7.66 -20.11 -5.37
N ARG A 111 -8.75 -20.87 -5.21
CA ARG A 111 -9.75 -20.95 -6.26
C ARG A 111 -10.59 -19.70 -6.12
N THR A 112 -10.94 -19.07 -7.24
CA THR A 112 -12.05 -18.15 -7.21
C THR A 112 -13.29 -18.85 -6.67
N LYS A 113 -14.26 -18.12 -6.13
CA LYS A 113 -15.55 -18.76 -5.79
C LYS A 113 -16.22 -19.43 -6.98
N GLN A 114 -15.80 -19.09 -8.20
CA GLN A 114 -16.15 -19.74 -9.48
C GLN A 114 -15.16 -20.85 -9.92
N GLY A 115 -14.17 -21.18 -9.10
CA GLY A 115 -13.28 -22.33 -9.28
C GLY A 115 -11.96 -22.07 -10.03
N GLN A 116 -11.66 -20.84 -10.47
CA GLN A 116 -10.44 -20.53 -11.22
C GLN A 116 -9.23 -20.45 -10.28
N PRO A 117 -8.17 -21.24 -10.48
CA PRO A 117 -7.04 -21.19 -9.58
C PRO A 117 -6.14 -19.97 -9.87
N PHE A 118 -5.68 -19.28 -8.82
CA PHE A 118 -4.61 -18.29 -8.89
C PHE A 118 -3.56 -18.54 -7.80
N TYR A 119 -2.36 -18.04 -8.06
CA TYR A 119 -1.17 -18.39 -7.30
C TYR A 119 -0.29 -17.16 -7.12
N VAL A 120 0.21 -16.99 -5.91
CA VAL A 120 1.06 -15.86 -5.51
C VAL A 120 2.33 -16.43 -4.89
N PHE A 121 3.47 -16.17 -5.52
CA PHE A 121 4.78 -16.64 -5.07
C PHE A 121 5.57 -15.46 -4.54
N ASP A 122 5.89 -15.48 -3.25
CA ASP A 122 6.80 -14.52 -2.63
C ASP A 122 8.26 -14.86 -3.02
N LEU A 123 8.96 -13.93 -3.66
CA LEU A 123 10.36 -14.06 -4.08
C LEU A 123 11.27 -13.08 -3.32
N GLY A 124 10.88 -12.70 -2.10
CA GLY A 124 11.62 -11.78 -1.25
C GLY A 124 11.39 -10.32 -1.63
N GLU A 125 12.04 -9.86 -2.70
CA GLU A 125 11.94 -8.46 -3.16
C GLU A 125 10.82 -8.21 -4.18
N LYS A 126 10.20 -9.29 -4.65
CA LYS A 126 9.14 -9.28 -5.66
C LYS A 126 8.10 -10.32 -5.29
N VAL A 127 6.85 -10.05 -5.63
CA VAL A 127 5.81 -11.08 -5.68
C VAL A 127 5.61 -11.46 -7.13
N TYR A 128 5.61 -12.75 -7.42
CA TYR A 128 5.20 -13.27 -8.70
C TYR A 128 3.74 -13.72 -8.63
N ILE A 129 2.89 -13.12 -9.47
CA ILE A 129 1.45 -13.39 -9.50
C ILE A 129 1.13 -14.14 -10.79
N TRP A 130 0.40 -15.24 -10.63
CA TRP A 130 -0.08 -16.05 -11.73
C TRP A 130 -1.56 -16.38 -11.58
N VAL A 131 -2.38 -15.88 -12.50
CA VAL A 131 -3.81 -16.20 -12.58
C VAL A 131 -4.03 -17.22 -13.69
N TYR A 132 -4.63 -18.37 -13.37
CA TYR A 132 -4.92 -19.43 -14.34
C TYR A 132 -6.42 -19.49 -14.62
N SER A 133 -6.83 -19.00 -15.79
CA SER A 133 -8.19 -19.16 -16.29
C SER A 133 -8.27 -20.32 -17.30
N ARG A 134 -9.20 -21.25 -17.10
CA ARG A 134 -9.60 -22.25 -18.11
C ARG A 134 -10.75 -21.65 -18.93
N GLY A 135 -10.48 -21.05 -20.11
CA GLY A 135 -11.53 -20.50 -20.98
C GLY A 135 -10.99 -19.80 -22.25
N SER A 136 -11.86 -19.60 -23.25
CA SER A 136 -11.55 -19.07 -24.60
C SER A 136 -11.26 -17.56 -24.67
N LYS A 137 -11.47 -16.82 -23.58
CA LYS A 137 -10.99 -15.44 -23.37
C LYS A 137 -10.44 -15.30 -21.95
N GLY A 138 -9.35 -16.00 -21.66
CA GLY A 138 -8.70 -15.99 -20.36
C GLY A 138 -7.71 -14.84 -20.24
N PHE A 139 -7.94 -13.90 -19.31
CA PHE A 139 -6.88 -13.02 -18.83
C PHE A 139 -5.85 -13.87 -18.08
N ILE A 140 -4.66 -14.04 -18.66
CA ILE A 140 -3.50 -14.60 -17.97
C ILE A 140 -2.69 -13.43 -17.45
N LEU A 141 -2.81 -13.13 -16.15
CA LEU A 141 -1.89 -12.21 -15.50
C LEU A 141 -0.66 -13.01 -15.04
N ASN A 142 0.39 -13.02 -15.87
CA ASN A 142 1.73 -13.48 -15.51
C ASN A 142 2.59 -12.23 -15.31
N ARG A 143 2.69 -11.76 -14.06
CA ARG A 143 3.40 -10.51 -13.75
C ARG A 143 4.25 -10.66 -12.49
N PHE A 144 5.48 -10.17 -12.59
CA PHE A 144 6.33 -9.88 -11.45
C PHE A 144 5.97 -8.48 -10.95
N ILE A 145 5.54 -8.40 -9.70
CA ILE A 145 5.24 -7.14 -9.05
C ILE A 145 6.36 -6.85 -8.06
N PRO A 146 7.13 -5.77 -8.26
CA PRO A 146 8.15 -5.38 -7.31
C PRO A 146 7.52 -5.05 -5.96
N ILE A 147 8.07 -5.61 -4.88
CA ILE A 147 7.68 -5.26 -3.50
C ILE A 147 8.47 -4.03 -3.05
N LYS A 148 9.71 -3.89 -3.53
CA LYS A 148 10.53 -2.71 -3.26
C LYS A 148 9.96 -1.46 -3.92
N PRO A 149 10.00 -0.30 -3.23
CA PRO A 149 9.62 0.98 -3.82
C PRO A 149 10.41 1.28 -5.10
N GLN A 150 9.72 1.82 -6.10
CA GLN A 150 10.28 2.30 -7.36
C GLN A 150 9.88 3.76 -7.57
N PRO A 151 10.61 4.55 -8.40
CA PRO A 151 10.38 5.98 -8.59
C PRO A 151 8.95 6.42 -8.95
N ASN A 152 8.08 5.52 -9.41
CA ASN A 152 6.68 5.80 -9.76
C ASN A 152 5.72 4.69 -9.33
N PHE A 153 6.12 3.83 -8.39
CA PHE A 153 5.27 2.74 -7.91
C PHE A 153 5.75 2.25 -6.56
N ASP A 154 4.85 2.17 -5.60
CA ASP A 154 5.07 1.49 -4.34
C ASP A 154 3.90 0.56 -4.03
N PHE A 155 4.19 -0.74 -3.98
CA PHE A 155 3.20 -1.78 -3.74
C PHE A 155 2.49 -1.62 -2.40
N PHE A 156 3.23 -1.27 -1.33
CA PHE A 156 2.62 -1.15 -0.01
C PHE A 156 1.79 0.13 0.10
N GLU A 157 2.22 1.23 -0.54
CA GLU A 157 1.41 2.45 -0.63
C GLU A 157 0.10 2.19 -1.39
N LEU A 158 0.16 1.47 -2.52
CA LEU A 158 -1.04 1.07 -3.28
C LEU A 158 -1.99 0.23 -2.43
N MET A 159 -1.47 -0.79 -1.75
CA MET A 159 -2.27 -1.66 -0.89
C MET A 159 -2.82 -0.94 0.35
N GLY A 160 -2.08 0.03 0.90
CA GLY A 160 -2.55 0.88 1.99
C GLY A 160 -3.69 1.80 1.57
N ALA A 161 -3.64 2.36 0.35
CA ALA A 161 -4.75 3.13 -0.19
C ALA A 161 -5.97 2.25 -0.48
N PHE A 162 -5.76 1.07 -1.09
CA PHE A 162 -6.81 0.09 -1.33
C PHE A 162 -7.44 -0.44 -0.03
N HIS A 163 -6.67 -0.50 1.07
CA HIS A 163 -7.19 -0.89 2.37
C HIS A 163 -8.33 0.01 2.88
N CYS A 164 -8.23 1.30 2.57
CA CYS A 164 -9.19 2.33 2.97
C CYS A 164 -10.36 2.40 2.01
N GLU A 165 -10.05 2.66 0.74
CA GLU A 165 -11.02 3.08 -0.27
C GLU A 165 -11.55 1.91 -1.10
N GLY A 166 -10.95 0.73 -0.92
CA GLY A 166 -11.39 -0.51 -1.55
C GLY A 166 -12.75 -0.91 -0.99
N LYS A 167 -13.81 -0.78 -1.78
CA LYS A 167 -15.12 -1.26 -1.39
C LYS A 167 -15.15 -2.77 -1.57
N LYS A 168 -15.52 -3.50 -0.51
CA LYS A 168 -16.00 -4.87 -0.67
C LYS A 168 -17.26 -4.79 -1.51
N SER A 169 -17.19 -5.28 -2.74
CA SER A 169 -18.36 -5.38 -3.62
C SER A 169 -19.49 -6.04 -2.83
N ARG A 170 -20.71 -5.50 -2.94
CA ARG A 170 -21.90 -6.10 -2.29
C ARG A 170 -21.93 -7.58 -2.65
N LYS A 171 -22.05 -8.39 -1.60
CA LYS A 171 -22.31 -9.82 -1.68
C LYS A 171 -23.65 -10.04 -2.40
N HIS A 172 -23.65 -10.18 -3.71
CA HIS A 172 -24.74 -10.91 -4.36
C HIS A 172 -24.48 -12.39 -4.06
N GLY A 173 -25.05 -12.87 -2.96
CA GLY A 173 -24.70 -14.17 -2.38
C GLY A 173 -23.27 -14.20 -1.81
N LYS A 174 -22.55 -15.30 -1.97
CA LYS A 174 -21.24 -15.48 -1.34
C LYS A 174 -20.09 -14.72 -2.04
N ASN A 175 -20.23 -14.04 -3.19
CA ASN A 175 -19.08 -13.70 -4.06
C ASN A 175 -18.67 -12.21 -4.09
N LEU A 176 -17.42 -11.94 -4.50
CA LEU A 176 -16.91 -10.61 -4.83
C LEU A 176 -16.78 -10.53 -6.35
N ASP A 177 -17.64 -9.77 -7.02
CA ASP A 177 -17.71 -9.79 -8.50
C ASP A 177 -16.82 -8.74 -9.19
N SER A 178 -16.30 -7.78 -8.42
CA SER A 178 -15.45 -6.70 -8.92
C SER A 178 -14.49 -6.16 -7.87
N MET A 179 -13.40 -5.56 -8.36
CA MET A 179 -12.56 -4.66 -7.56
C MET A 179 -13.12 -3.24 -7.72
N ILE A 180 -13.45 -2.60 -6.59
CA ILE A 180 -13.99 -1.24 -6.58
C ILE A 180 -13.08 -0.38 -5.72
N PHE A 181 -12.65 0.76 -6.26
CA PHE A 181 -11.94 1.81 -5.54
C PHE A 181 -12.71 3.12 -5.68
N SER A 182 -12.97 3.81 -4.56
CA SER A 182 -13.83 4.99 -4.52
C SER A 182 -13.11 6.15 -3.85
N ASN A 183 -13.16 7.37 -4.39
CA ASN A 183 -12.61 8.54 -3.70
C ASN A 183 -13.26 9.83 -4.21
N GLY A 184 -13.32 10.84 -3.34
CA GLY A 184 -13.76 12.19 -3.70
C GLY A 184 -12.63 13.08 -4.24
N ASP A 185 -11.36 12.70 -4.08
CA ASP A 185 -10.21 13.42 -4.63
C ASP A 185 -9.78 12.81 -5.99
N PRO A 186 -9.88 13.57 -7.11
CA PRO A 186 -9.47 13.10 -8.42
C PRO A 186 -7.99 12.70 -8.52
N GLU A 187 -7.09 13.40 -7.83
CA GLU A 187 -5.65 13.08 -7.86
C GLU A 187 -5.41 11.67 -7.33
N GLN A 188 -6.15 11.28 -6.30
CA GLN A 188 -6.06 9.95 -5.70
C GLN A 188 -6.59 8.86 -6.62
N ILE A 189 -7.65 9.14 -7.36
CA ILE A 189 -8.24 8.24 -8.37
C ILE A 189 -7.25 8.01 -9.51
N LEU A 190 -6.68 9.10 -10.04
CA LEU A 190 -5.72 9.06 -11.15
C LEU A 190 -4.44 8.35 -10.75
N TRP A 191 -3.90 8.65 -9.57
CA TRP A 191 -2.73 7.95 -9.01
C TRP A 191 -2.98 6.45 -8.83
N PHE A 192 -4.16 6.08 -8.33
CA PHE A 192 -4.51 4.67 -8.14
C PHE A 192 -4.61 3.95 -9.48
N ALA A 193 -5.32 4.51 -10.46
CA ALA A 193 -5.45 3.94 -11.80
C ALA A 193 -4.10 3.81 -12.52
N GLU A 194 -3.22 4.81 -12.38
CA GLU A 194 -1.87 4.77 -12.94
C GLU A 194 -1.02 3.67 -12.32
N SER A 195 -1.10 3.51 -11.00
CA SER A 195 -0.41 2.44 -10.27
C SER A 195 -0.84 1.04 -10.74
N LEU A 196 -2.09 0.91 -11.20
CA LEU A 196 -2.64 -0.35 -11.71
C LEU A 196 -2.12 -0.75 -13.11
N LYS A 197 -1.42 0.14 -13.83
CA LYS A 197 -0.68 -0.25 -15.05
C LYS A 197 0.38 -1.32 -14.79
N ARG A 198 0.96 -1.36 -13.58
CA ARG A 198 1.89 -2.43 -13.16
C ARG A 198 1.24 -3.80 -13.09
N PHE A 199 -0.07 -3.83 -12.91
CA PHE A 199 -0.92 -5.01 -12.95
C PHE A 199 -1.50 -5.25 -14.35
N GLY A 200 -1.06 -4.51 -15.37
CA GLY A 200 -1.51 -4.66 -16.75
C GLY A 200 -2.86 -4.02 -17.05
N PHE A 201 -3.40 -3.19 -16.15
CA PHE A 201 -4.65 -2.45 -16.39
C PHE A 201 -4.36 -1.05 -16.90
N SER A 202 -5.01 -0.68 -17.98
CA SER A 202 -5.08 0.69 -18.49
C SER A 202 -6.33 1.40 -17.95
N LYS A 203 -6.36 2.73 -18.00
CA LYS A 203 -7.54 3.52 -17.59
C LYS A 203 -8.79 3.19 -18.43
N LYS A 204 -8.61 2.71 -19.66
CA LYS A 204 -9.69 2.24 -20.56
C LYS A 204 -10.33 0.93 -20.11
N ASP A 205 -9.69 0.18 -19.21
CA ASP A 205 -10.23 -1.08 -18.68
C ASP A 205 -11.27 -0.86 -17.58
N PHE A 206 -11.34 0.34 -17.00
CA PHE A 206 -12.25 0.64 -15.89
C PHE A 206 -13.64 1.02 -16.39
N SER A 207 -14.66 0.53 -15.67
CA SER A 207 -15.97 1.16 -15.63
C SER A 207 -15.93 2.27 -14.57
N VAL A 208 -16.35 3.47 -14.93
CA VAL A 208 -16.28 4.65 -14.09
C VAL A 208 -17.70 5.07 -13.70
N LYS A 209 -17.98 5.18 -12.40
CA LYS A 209 -19.23 5.76 -11.89
C LYS A 209 -18.91 7.05 -11.14
N ILE A 210 -19.54 8.14 -11.54
CA ILE A 210 -19.40 9.45 -10.90
C ILE A 210 -20.68 9.76 -10.14
N LEU A 211 -20.58 9.84 -8.81
CA LEU A 211 -21.65 10.39 -7.98
C LEU A 211 -21.50 11.91 -7.96
N HIS A 212 -22.54 12.64 -8.32
CA HIS A 212 -22.55 14.11 -8.37
C HIS A 212 -23.83 14.66 -7.73
N ASN A 213 -23.82 15.92 -7.32
CA ASN A 213 -25.03 16.61 -6.87
C ASN A 213 -25.83 17.16 -8.07
N GLU A 214 -27.07 17.56 -7.84
CA GLU A 214 -27.95 18.14 -8.88
C GLU A 214 -27.41 19.45 -9.48
N THR A 215 -26.60 20.23 -8.75
CA THR A 215 -26.09 21.53 -9.18
C THR A 215 -24.81 21.46 -10.03
N GLN A 216 -24.21 20.27 -10.13
CA GLN A 216 -23.01 20.04 -10.92
C GLN A 216 -23.33 19.80 -12.40
N ASN A 217 -22.60 20.50 -13.28
CA ASN A 217 -22.72 20.29 -14.72
C ASN A 217 -22.09 18.95 -15.13
N GLN A 218 -22.93 18.02 -15.59
CA GLN A 218 -22.51 16.68 -16.01
C GLN A 218 -21.58 16.68 -17.23
N GLU A 219 -21.74 17.60 -18.17
CA GLU A 219 -20.90 17.71 -19.36
C GLU A 219 -19.46 18.07 -18.98
N LEU A 220 -19.30 19.05 -18.09
CA LEU A 220 -17.99 19.44 -17.55
C LEU A 220 -17.33 18.30 -16.75
N LEU A 221 -18.12 17.52 -16.00
CA LEU A 221 -17.60 16.33 -15.32
C LEU A 221 -17.18 15.26 -16.32
N LYS A 222 -17.96 15.04 -17.39
CA LYS A 222 -17.65 14.06 -18.44
C LYS A 222 -16.38 14.44 -19.19
N GLU A 223 -16.24 15.71 -19.57
CA GLU A 223 -15.02 16.24 -20.20
C GLU A 223 -13.80 16.06 -19.30
N PHE A 224 -13.93 16.41 -18.01
CA PHE A 224 -12.86 16.23 -17.04
C PHE A 224 -12.41 14.76 -16.94
N TRP A 225 -13.32 13.80 -16.76
CA TRP A 225 -12.92 12.40 -16.60
C TRP A 225 -12.44 11.78 -17.92
N SER A 226 -13.04 12.14 -19.06
CA SER A 226 -12.65 11.62 -20.38
C SER A 226 -11.28 12.12 -20.83
N SER A 227 -10.93 13.38 -20.52
CA SER A 227 -9.60 13.96 -20.82
C SER A 227 -8.44 13.27 -20.09
N HIS A 228 -8.72 12.41 -19.09
CA HIS A 228 -7.72 11.66 -18.34
C HIS A 228 -7.54 10.20 -18.82
N ASP A 229 -7.81 9.91 -20.09
CA ASP A 229 -7.76 8.60 -20.76
C ASP A 229 -8.76 7.55 -20.26
N PHE A 230 -9.79 7.95 -19.52
CA PHE A 230 -10.92 7.06 -19.27
C PHE A 230 -11.80 6.98 -20.52
N SER A 231 -12.29 5.78 -20.81
CA SER A 231 -13.21 5.54 -21.92
C SER A 231 -14.52 6.28 -21.67
N GLU A 232 -14.84 7.24 -22.53
CA GLU A 232 -16.05 8.06 -22.41
C GLU A 232 -17.33 7.22 -22.36
N ASP A 233 -17.39 6.13 -23.14
CA ASP A 233 -18.49 5.15 -23.19
C ASP A 233 -18.67 4.36 -21.88
N LYS A 234 -17.69 4.41 -20.97
CA LYS A 234 -17.69 3.70 -19.69
C LYS A 234 -17.91 4.62 -18.48
N ILE A 235 -18.06 5.92 -18.70
CA ILE A 235 -18.34 6.91 -17.64
C ILE A 235 -19.85 7.03 -17.47
N ASN A 236 -20.33 6.73 -16.26
CA ASN A 236 -21.75 6.77 -15.92
C ASN A 236 -21.97 7.73 -14.75
N PHE A 237 -23.02 8.55 -14.83
CA PHE A 237 -23.37 9.54 -13.83
C PHE A 237 -24.54 9.08 -12.97
N TYR A 238 -24.47 9.37 -11.67
CA TYR A 238 -25.53 9.09 -10.72
C TYR A 238 -25.68 10.26 -9.76
N GLU A 239 -26.90 10.76 -9.63
CA GLU A 239 -27.19 11.86 -8.73
C GLU A 239 -27.16 11.42 -7.25
N ASN A 240 -26.55 12.25 -6.41
CA ASN A 240 -26.47 12.12 -4.96
C ASN A 240 -26.21 13.49 -4.33
N ASN A 241 -27.25 14.08 -3.76
CA ASN A 241 -27.20 15.44 -3.18
C ASN A 241 -26.35 15.56 -1.90
N SER A 242 -25.80 14.46 -1.38
CA SER A 242 -24.81 14.49 -0.28
C SER A 242 -23.37 14.73 -0.77
N VAL A 243 -23.12 14.70 -2.09
CA VAL A 243 -21.79 14.90 -2.66
C VAL A 243 -21.40 16.38 -2.59
N LYS A 244 -20.23 16.64 -2.00
CA LYS A 244 -19.63 17.97 -1.88
C LYS A 244 -18.36 18.17 -2.71
N SER A 245 -17.85 17.09 -3.33
CA SER A 245 -16.65 17.18 -4.16
C SER A 245 -16.99 17.79 -5.51
N GLU A 246 -16.24 18.83 -5.92
CA GLU A 246 -16.45 19.56 -7.18
C GLU A 246 -16.37 18.66 -8.43
N LYS A 247 -15.56 17.60 -8.39
CA LYS A 247 -15.41 16.64 -9.50
C LYS A 247 -16.22 15.35 -9.29
N GLY A 248 -17.15 15.37 -8.34
CA GLY A 248 -17.93 14.22 -7.91
C GLY A 248 -17.12 13.22 -7.08
N ILE A 249 -17.78 12.18 -6.60
CA ILE A 249 -17.11 11.00 -6.04
C ILE A 249 -16.97 9.98 -7.17
N CYS A 250 -15.74 9.65 -7.54
CA CYS A 250 -15.46 8.67 -8.57
C CYS A 250 -15.32 7.27 -7.96
N LEU A 251 -16.00 6.30 -8.57
CA LEU A 251 -15.86 4.88 -8.30
C LEU A 251 -15.28 4.20 -9.53
N LEU A 252 -14.04 3.75 -9.40
CA LEU A 252 -13.38 2.90 -10.39
C LEU A 252 -13.79 1.46 -10.14
N THR A 253 -14.26 0.78 -11.19
CA THR A 253 -14.63 -0.63 -11.13
C THR A 253 -13.86 -1.41 -12.19
N ILE A 254 -13.14 -2.44 -11.75
CA ILE A 254 -12.66 -3.49 -12.66
C ILE A 254 -13.55 -4.71 -12.45
N ASN A 255 -14.28 -5.08 -13.50
CA ASN A 255 -15.15 -6.24 -13.50
C ASN A 255 -14.31 -7.52 -13.61
N GLY A 256 -14.61 -8.50 -12.76
CA GLY A 256 -13.94 -9.80 -12.79
C GLY A 256 -13.65 -10.32 -11.39
N VAL A 257 -14.25 -11.45 -11.06
CA VAL A 257 -14.09 -12.14 -9.77
C VAL A 257 -12.62 -12.42 -9.45
N ALA A 258 -11.85 -12.91 -10.43
CA ALA A 258 -10.43 -13.22 -10.25
C ALA A 258 -9.59 -11.98 -9.87
N ILE A 259 -9.96 -10.80 -10.37
CA ILE A 259 -9.25 -9.55 -10.10
C ILE A 259 -9.62 -9.05 -8.71
N GLY A 260 -10.91 -9.05 -8.36
CA GLY A 260 -11.37 -8.70 -7.02
C GLY A 260 -10.64 -9.50 -5.95
N GLU A 261 -10.69 -10.84 -6.05
CA GLU A 261 -10.04 -11.72 -5.09
C GLU A 261 -8.52 -11.57 -5.05
N LEU A 262 -7.87 -11.38 -6.20
CA LEU A 262 -6.43 -11.11 -6.25
C LEU A 262 -6.05 -9.91 -5.38
N PHE A 263 -6.76 -8.78 -5.52
CA PHE A 263 -6.47 -7.57 -4.74
C PHE A 263 -6.66 -7.77 -3.24
N TYR A 264 -7.67 -8.53 -2.82
CA TYR A 264 -7.87 -8.84 -1.40
C TYR A 264 -6.79 -9.78 -0.83
N GLU A 265 -6.30 -10.75 -1.61
CA GLU A 265 -5.19 -11.60 -1.17
C GLU A 265 -3.87 -10.81 -1.11
N LEU A 266 -3.61 -9.96 -2.09
CA LEU A 266 -2.46 -9.05 -2.06
C LEU A 266 -2.51 -8.11 -0.86
N LEU A 267 -3.70 -7.59 -0.52
CA LEU A 267 -3.90 -6.79 0.67
C LEU A 267 -3.55 -7.59 1.95
N LYS A 268 -3.98 -8.85 2.06
CA LYS A 268 -3.61 -9.70 3.22
C LYS A 268 -2.09 -9.90 3.33
N ILE A 269 -1.44 -10.18 2.21
CA ILE A 269 0.03 -10.33 2.15
C ILE A 269 0.70 -9.02 2.58
N ALA A 270 0.26 -7.89 2.02
CA ALA A 270 0.80 -6.59 2.34
C ALA A 270 0.63 -6.25 3.83
N LYS A 271 -0.54 -6.50 4.42
CA LYS A 271 -0.80 -6.29 5.86
C LYS A 271 0.19 -7.08 6.73
N ARG A 272 0.41 -8.36 6.43
CA ARG A 272 1.36 -9.19 7.19
C ARG A 272 2.80 -8.69 7.05
N LEU A 273 3.26 -8.44 5.83
CA LEU A 273 4.63 -7.97 5.57
C LEU A 273 4.88 -6.58 6.19
N ALA A 274 3.88 -5.69 6.16
CA ALA A 274 3.92 -4.39 6.80
C ALA A 274 4.06 -4.49 8.33
N THR A 275 3.41 -5.46 8.98
CA THR A 275 3.61 -5.64 10.44
C THR A 275 4.98 -6.18 10.83
N SER A 276 5.66 -6.86 9.91
CA SER A 276 6.98 -7.47 10.16
C SER A 276 8.14 -6.53 9.88
N ASN A 277 8.03 -5.60 8.93
CA ASN A 277 9.12 -4.73 8.49
C ASN A 277 8.77 -3.23 8.61
N LYS A 278 9.65 -2.42 9.20
CA LYS A 278 9.43 -0.97 9.43
C LYS A 278 9.31 -0.16 8.12
N HIS A 279 10.09 -0.47 7.09
CA HIS A 279 10.02 0.21 5.80
C HIS A 279 8.70 -0.11 5.09
N HIS A 280 8.28 -1.38 5.09
CA HIS A 280 6.98 -1.78 4.54
C HIS A 280 5.83 -1.15 5.33
N ALA A 281 5.93 -1.06 6.66
CA ALA A 281 4.95 -0.37 7.50
C ALA A 281 4.82 1.11 7.14
N LEU A 282 5.94 1.79 6.95
CA LEU A 282 5.96 3.20 6.57
C LEU A 282 5.31 3.41 5.21
N SER A 283 5.66 2.60 4.22
CA SER A 283 5.04 2.69 2.90
C SER A 283 3.54 2.37 2.93
N PHE A 284 3.13 1.33 3.67
CA PHE A 284 1.71 1.02 3.86
C PHE A 284 0.97 2.19 4.54
N PHE A 285 1.62 2.84 5.52
CA PHE A 285 1.07 4.03 6.18
C PHE A 285 0.91 5.21 5.21
N ARG A 286 1.84 5.41 4.26
CA ARG A 286 1.65 6.40 3.18
C ARG A 286 0.38 6.11 2.38
N GLY A 287 0.10 4.85 2.12
CA GLY A 287 -1.13 4.43 1.45
C GLY A 287 -2.38 4.77 2.26
N LEU A 288 -2.36 4.45 3.56
CA LEU A 288 -3.43 4.84 4.49
C LEU A 288 -3.62 6.37 4.52
N SER A 289 -2.51 7.11 4.45
CA SER A 289 -2.48 8.58 4.45
C SER A 289 -3.20 9.20 3.25
N ARG A 290 -3.30 8.47 2.14
CA ARG A 290 -4.02 8.85 0.93
C ARG A 290 -5.51 8.51 0.98
N GLY A 291 -5.91 7.53 1.80
CA GLY A 291 -7.29 7.05 1.95
C GLY A 291 -8.03 7.66 3.15
N ASP A 292 -8.20 6.90 4.24
CA ASP A 292 -9.08 7.29 5.37
C ASP A 292 -8.42 8.16 6.46
N ILE A 293 -7.13 8.48 6.34
CA ILE A 293 -6.49 9.34 7.35
C ILE A 293 -6.94 10.80 7.16
N GLY A 294 -7.76 11.27 8.09
CA GLY A 294 -8.16 12.67 8.18
C GLY A 294 -7.17 13.49 9.01
N VAL A 295 -6.83 14.69 8.53
CA VAL A 295 -6.11 15.71 9.32
C VAL A 295 -7.10 16.83 9.66
N SER A 296 -7.31 17.10 10.95
CA SER A 296 -8.25 18.11 11.44
C SER A 296 -7.67 18.90 12.62
N LYS A 297 -8.39 19.95 13.03
CA LYS A 297 -8.04 20.77 14.20
C LYS A 297 -9.03 20.44 15.32
N ARG A 298 -8.55 20.05 16.50
CA ARG A 298 -9.35 19.82 17.70
C ARG A 298 -9.05 20.90 18.75
N GLY A 299 -10.10 21.54 19.28
CA GLY A 299 -9.99 22.47 20.42
C GLY A 299 -8.99 23.62 20.24
N GLY A 300 -9.16 24.43 19.18
CA GLY A 300 -8.45 25.71 19.03
C GLY A 300 -6.95 25.65 18.67
N SER A 301 -6.24 24.54 18.88
CA SER A 301 -4.78 24.48 18.58
C SER A 301 -4.15 23.10 18.42
N VAL A 302 -4.89 22.00 18.66
CA VAL A 302 -4.30 20.65 18.58
C VAL A 302 -4.63 20.05 17.21
N ALA A 303 -3.60 19.81 16.38
CA ALA A 303 -3.79 18.98 15.20
C ALA A 303 -4.35 17.62 15.63
N ASN A 304 -5.16 16.98 14.80
CA ASN A 304 -5.67 15.65 15.03
C ASN A 304 -5.52 14.87 13.73
N ILE A 305 -4.87 13.71 13.82
CA ILE A 305 -4.83 12.77 12.72
C ILE A 305 -5.70 11.59 13.13
N SER A 306 -6.79 11.36 12.43
CA SER A 306 -7.77 10.32 12.74
C SER A 306 -7.85 9.29 11.62
N TYR A 307 -7.85 8.02 11.98
CA TYR A 307 -8.20 6.91 11.10
C TYR A 307 -9.54 6.33 11.54
N THR A 308 -10.50 6.29 10.61
CA THR A 308 -11.87 5.84 10.88
C THR A 308 -12.20 4.65 9.99
N THR A 309 -12.84 3.61 10.54
CA THR A 309 -13.17 2.39 9.80
C THR A 309 -14.38 1.66 10.41
N GLU A 310 -15.15 0.96 9.60
CA GLU A 310 -16.28 0.12 10.07
C GLU A 310 -15.82 -1.18 10.77
N ASN A 311 -14.54 -1.54 10.67
CA ASN A 311 -14.02 -2.80 11.18
C ASN A 311 -13.01 -2.58 12.31
N GLN A 312 -13.33 -3.08 13.51
CA GLN A 312 -12.44 -3.03 14.68
C GLN A 312 -11.05 -3.63 14.39
N GLU A 313 -10.98 -4.74 13.63
CA GLU A 313 -9.70 -5.37 13.30
C GLU A 313 -8.80 -4.47 12.44
N ASN A 314 -9.40 -3.63 11.60
CA ASN A 314 -8.66 -2.64 10.82
C ASN A 314 -8.13 -1.51 11.72
N ALA A 315 -8.91 -1.07 12.71
CA ALA A 315 -8.45 -0.11 13.72
C ALA A 315 -7.29 -0.69 14.55
N ILE A 316 -7.37 -1.95 14.99
CA ILE A 316 -6.27 -2.65 15.68
C ILE A 316 -5.04 -2.77 14.78
N PHE A 317 -5.25 -3.13 13.51
CA PHE A 317 -4.16 -3.21 12.53
C PHE A 317 -3.47 -1.86 12.32
N PHE A 318 -4.24 -0.77 12.19
CA PHE A 318 -3.71 0.59 12.07
C PHE A 318 -2.79 0.94 13.26
N ARG A 319 -3.20 0.60 14.49
CA ARG A 319 -2.36 0.80 15.69
C ARG A 319 -1.04 0.03 15.62
N LYS A 320 -1.07 -1.21 15.10
CA LYS A 320 0.15 -2.02 14.90
C LYS A 320 1.10 -1.34 13.91
N ILE A 321 0.57 -0.81 12.80
CA ILE A 321 1.36 -0.05 11.82
C ILE A 321 1.96 1.22 12.45
N CYS A 322 1.16 2.01 13.18
CA CYS A 322 1.65 3.20 13.89
C CYS A 322 2.82 2.87 14.82
N LYS A 323 2.65 1.85 15.67
CA LYS A 323 3.72 1.38 16.57
C LYS A 323 4.97 0.97 15.79
N LYS A 324 4.80 0.27 14.66
CA LYS A 324 5.93 -0.21 13.84
C LYS A 324 6.74 0.93 13.22
N ILE A 325 6.09 2.05 12.86
CA ILE A 325 6.76 3.25 12.36
C ILE A 325 7.25 4.19 13.48
N GLY A 326 7.05 3.82 14.75
CA GLY A 326 7.50 4.59 15.92
C GLY A 326 6.57 5.74 16.32
N VAL A 327 5.32 5.73 15.85
CA VAL A 327 4.29 6.73 16.14
C VAL A 327 3.34 6.19 17.19
N GLU A 328 3.13 6.96 18.25
CA GLU A 328 2.16 6.63 19.29
C GLU A 328 0.75 7.07 18.86
N CYS A 329 -0.23 6.24 19.19
CA CYS A 329 -1.64 6.49 18.86
C CYS A 329 -2.52 6.13 20.07
N GLY A 330 -3.70 6.75 20.11
CA GLY A 330 -4.72 6.41 21.09
C GLY A 330 -5.22 4.97 20.94
N ARG A 331 -6.03 4.55 21.92
CA ARG A 331 -6.80 3.32 21.81
C ARG A 331 -7.86 3.47 20.72
N GLU A 332 -8.21 2.37 20.07
CA GLU A 332 -9.39 2.29 19.22
C GLU A 332 -10.63 2.59 20.05
N ARG A 333 -11.47 3.51 19.56
CA ARG A 333 -12.71 3.92 20.21
C ARG A 333 -13.84 3.74 19.23
N PHE A 334 -14.91 3.11 19.69
CA PHE A 334 -16.18 3.13 18.98
C PHE A 334 -16.71 4.57 18.95
N ILE A 335 -17.21 5.05 17.80
CA ILE A 335 -17.77 6.40 17.67
C ILE A 335 -19.27 6.35 18.01
N PRO A 336 -19.72 6.96 19.12
CA PRO A 336 -21.13 7.04 19.43
C PRO A 336 -21.85 7.91 18.37
N GLY A 337 -23.00 7.46 17.88
CA GLY A 337 -23.82 8.21 16.90
C GLY A 337 -23.55 7.88 15.42
N ILE A 338 -22.44 7.20 15.10
CA ILE A 338 -22.22 6.62 13.77
C ILE A 338 -22.16 5.09 13.94
N LYS A 339 -23.30 4.41 13.77
CA LYS A 339 -23.41 2.96 14.01
C LYS A 339 -22.35 2.21 13.20
N GLY A 340 -21.49 1.47 13.90
CA GLY A 340 -20.53 0.55 13.31
C GLY A 340 -19.11 1.06 13.10
N PHE A 341 -18.80 2.32 13.45
CA PHE A 341 -17.46 2.89 13.17
C PHE A 341 -16.52 2.94 14.38
N TRP A 342 -15.26 2.67 14.09
CA TRP A 342 -14.12 2.71 15.00
C TRP A 342 -13.16 3.82 14.58
N ASN A 343 -12.60 4.53 15.57
CA ASN A 343 -11.63 5.62 15.36
C ASN A 343 -10.34 5.33 16.14
N VAL A 344 -9.20 5.62 15.51
CA VAL A 344 -7.88 5.71 16.16
C VAL A 344 -7.29 7.08 15.85
N ASN A 345 -6.87 7.80 16.89
CA ASN A 345 -6.29 9.13 16.74
C ASN A 345 -4.79 9.13 17.07
N ILE A 346 -4.02 9.93 16.34
CA ILE A 346 -2.61 10.23 16.62
C ILE A 346 -2.54 11.67 17.12
N PHE A 347 -1.96 11.83 18.32
CA PHE A 347 -1.85 13.11 19.01
C PHE A 347 -0.39 13.47 19.30
N GLY A 348 -0.12 14.76 19.39
CA GLY A 348 1.11 15.28 20.00
C GLY A 348 2.20 15.65 19.00
N HIS A 349 2.92 16.71 19.35
CA HIS A 349 3.96 17.33 18.53
C HIS A 349 5.03 16.32 18.06
N GLU A 350 5.52 15.45 18.95
CA GLU A 350 6.55 14.47 18.58
C GLU A 350 6.06 13.42 17.58
N ASN A 351 4.78 13.04 17.63
CA ASN A 351 4.22 12.12 16.64
C ASN A 351 4.09 12.78 15.27
N TYR A 352 3.64 14.05 15.21
CA TYR A 352 3.57 14.79 13.95
C TYR A 352 4.94 15.02 13.34
N LYS A 353 5.91 15.39 14.18
CA LYS A 353 7.31 15.53 13.79
C LYS A 353 7.86 14.24 13.18
N LYS A 354 7.61 13.07 13.80
CA LYS A 354 8.00 11.76 13.25
C LYS A 354 7.33 11.47 11.91
N LEU A 355 6.04 11.75 11.78
CA LEU A 355 5.29 11.55 10.52
C LEU A 355 5.83 12.43 9.39
N LEU A 356 6.12 13.70 9.67
CA LEU A 356 6.69 14.64 8.70
C LEU A 356 8.13 14.27 8.33
N ALA A 357 8.98 13.97 9.31
CA ALA A 357 10.37 13.58 9.08
C ALA A 357 10.51 12.27 8.29
N SER A 358 9.55 11.35 8.41
CA SER A 358 9.55 10.08 7.66
C SER A 358 8.79 10.15 6.32
N ASN A 359 8.26 11.33 5.97
CA ASN A 359 7.37 11.52 4.82
C ASN A 359 6.23 10.47 4.81
N ALA A 360 5.59 10.28 5.96
CA ALA A 360 4.54 9.28 6.14
C ALA A 360 3.18 9.74 5.58
N ILE A 361 3.01 11.04 5.32
CA ILE A 361 1.82 11.63 4.70
C ILE A 361 2.18 12.09 3.29
N THR A 362 1.78 11.33 2.27
CA THR A 362 2.16 11.61 0.87
C THR A 362 1.10 12.37 0.09
N HIS A 363 -0.14 12.45 0.59
CA HIS A 363 -1.19 13.24 -0.05
C HIS A 363 -0.93 14.73 0.17
N ALA A 364 -0.74 15.50 -0.92
CA ALA A 364 -0.33 16.91 -0.89
C ALA A 364 -1.19 17.78 0.04
N LYS A 365 -2.51 17.82 -0.20
CA LYS A 365 -3.45 18.61 0.63
C LYS A 365 -3.40 18.26 2.13
N ARG A 366 -3.23 16.98 2.47
CA ARG A 366 -3.18 16.50 3.86
C ARG A 366 -1.83 16.81 4.50
N LYS A 367 -0.74 16.68 3.74
CA LYS A 367 0.62 17.05 4.15
C LYS A 367 0.70 18.55 4.42
N GLU A 368 0.20 19.39 3.52
CA GLU A 368 0.13 20.84 3.68
C GLU A 368 -0.68 21.22 4.93
N LYS A 369 -1.86 20.63 5.11
CA LYS A 369 -2.69 20.86 6.30
C LYS A 369 -1.97 20.44 7.59
N LEU A 370 -1.27 19.31 7.58
CA LEU A 370 -0.50 18.85 8.74
C LEU A 370 0.66 19.80 9.04
N LEU A 371 1.40 20.26 8.02
CA LEU A 371 2.48 21.23 8.16
C LEU A 371 1.99 22.55 8.75
N LYS A 372 0.91 23.12 8.20
CA LYS A 372 0.27 24.33 8.73
C LYS A 372 -0.13 24.18 10.21
N LEU A 373 -0.74 23.05 10.56
CA LEU A 373 -1.12 22.79 11.95
C LEU A 373 0.09 22.55 12.85
N PHE A 374 1.11 21.84 12.38
CA PHE A 374 2.34 21.55 13.11
C PHE A 374 3.07 22.84 13.47
N PHE A 375 3.32 23.73 12.51
CA PHE A 375 3.99 25.01 12.74
C PHE A 375 3.15 26.01 13.56
N GLY A 376 1.83 25.85 13.59
CA GLY A 376 0.95 26.64 14.48
C GLY A 376 0.92 26.18 15.95
N MET A 377 1.60 25.08 16.33
CA MET A 377 1.58 24.57 17.71
C MET A 377 2.56 25.34 18.61
N ARG A 378 2.23 25.56 19.88
CA ARG A 378 3.17 26.20 20.84
C ARG A 378 4.51 25.47 20.96
N ASN A 379 4.55 24.17 20.69
CA ASN A 379 5.73 23.32 20.77
C ASN A 379 6.75 23.56 19.64
N THR A 380 6.41 24.32 18.59
CA THR A 380 7.36 24.74 17.54
C THR A 380 8.07 26.06 17.87
N ARG A 381 7.62 26.80 18.88
CA ARG A 381 8.26 28.04 19.36
C ARG A 381 9.78 27.93 19.62
N PRO A 382 10.33 26.81 20.11
CA PRO A 382 11.79 26.66 20.18
C PRO A 382 12.48 26.95 18.83
N ALA A 383 11.93 26.46 17.71
CA ALA A 383 12.52 26.68 16.39
C ALA A 383 12.49 28.16 15.98
N GLU A 384 11.41 28.87 16.27
CA GLU A 384 11.27 30.31 15.97
C GLU A 384 12.36 31.12 16.69
N TYR A 385 12.56 30.87 17.99
CA TYR A 385 13.60 31.54 18.78
C TYR A 385 15.00 31.19 18.28
N LEU A 386 15.25 29.90 17.98
CA LEU A 386 16.57 29.46 17.49
C LEU A 386 16.87 30.08 16.12
N ALA A 387 15.88 30.22 15.23
CA ALA A 387 16.02 30.86 13.93
C ALA A 387 16.40 32.34 14.05
N VAL A 388 15.74 33.08 14.94
CA VAL A 388 16.07 34.49 15.21
C VAL A 388 17.49 34.64 15.75
N VAL A 389 17.92 33.76 16.66
CA VAL A 389 19.29 33.76 17.19
C VAL A 389 20.34 33.33 16.14
N LYS A 390 19.98 32.47 15.18
CA LYS A 390 20.87 32.13 14.04
C LYS A 390 21.18 33.36 13.19
N GLY A 391 20.22 34.27 13.05
CA GLY A 391 20.36 35.52 12.29
C GLY A 391 21.29 36.56 12.93
N GLY A 392 21.71 36.37 14.20
CA GLY A 392 22.68 37.24 14.84
C GLY A 392 22.76 37.11 16.36
N ASN A 393 23.83 37.64 16.94
CA ASN A 393 24.03 37.75 18.38
C ASN A 393 23.08 38.81 18.98
N LEU A 394 21.83 38.44 19.25
CA LEU A 394 20.77 39.35 19.66
C LEU A 394 20.53 39.32 21.18
N THR A 395 20.06 40.45 21.72
CA THR A 395 19.56 40.58 23.09
C THR A 395 18.12 40.06 23.21
N SER A 396 17.64 39.82 24.44
CA SER A 396 16.25 39.40 24.65
C SER A 396 15.21 40.40 24.14
N GLN A 397 15.53 41.70 24.18
CA GLN A 397 14.66 42.76 23.65
C GLN A 397 14.52 42.60 22.13
N GLN A 398 15.65 42.57 21.43
CA GLN A 398 15.66 42.42 19.97
C GLN A 398 14.97 41.14 19.51
N ILE A 399 15.16 40.03 20.23
CA ILE A 399 14.46 38.77 19.93
C ILE A 399 12.95 38.91 20.16
N ALA A 400 12.53 39.62 21.22
CA ALA A 400 11.11 39.85 21.50
C ALA A 400 10.45 40.73 20.43
N ASP A 401 11.16 41.76 19.97
CA ASP A 401 10.69 42.68 18.93
C ASP A 401 10.50 41.94 17.60
N VAL A 402 11.49 41.11 17.19
CA VAL A 402 11.40 40.30 15.96
C VAL A 402 10.24 39.30 16.02
N LEU A 403 9.96 38.72 17.19
CA LEU A 403 8.90 37.73 17.36
C LEU A 403 7.52 38.35 17.68
N GLY A 404 7.44 39.67 17.88
CA GLY A 404 6.20 40.36 18.23
C GLY A 404 5.62 39.94 19.59
N ILE A 405 6.48 39.72 20.59
CA ILE A 405 6.10 39.21 21.93
C ILE A 405 6.63 40.10 23.06
N SER A 406 6.13 39.90 24.28
CA SER A 406 6.65 40.62 25.44
C SER A 406 8.08 40.20 25.79
N VAL A 407 8.88 41.18 26.22
CA VAL A 407 10.28 41.01 26.62
C VAL A 407 10.41 40.05 27.80
N ILE A 408 9.48 40.12 28.76
CA ILE A 408 9.42 39.22 29.91
C ILE A 408 9.18 37.78 29.46
N GLY A 409 8.23 37.57 28.55
CA GLY A 409 7.94 36.26 27.95
C GLY A 409 9.14 35.70 27.19
N SER A 410 9.79 36.55 26.39
CA SER A 410 11.03 36.21 25.67
C SER A 410 12.16 35.79 26.61
N ARG A 411 12.43 36.57 27.66
CA ARG A 411 13.45 36.24 28.68
C ARG A 411 13.19 34.89 29.34
N ALA A 412 11.95 34.62 29.76
CA ALA A 412 11.58 33.36 30.39
C ALA A 412 11.77 32.16 29.44
N PHE A 413 11.43 32.32 28.15
CA PHE A 413 11.59 31.26 27.17
C PHE A 413 13.06 31.03 26.78
N LEU A 414 13.84 32.10 26.59
CA LEU A 414 15.28 32.02 26.36
C LEU A 414 16.02 31.35 27.52
N GLN A 415 15.58 31.59 28.76
CA GLN A 415 16.11 30.87 29.92
C GLN A 415 15.84 29.36 29.82
N LYS A 416 14.64 28.94 29.40
CA LYS A 416 14.33 27.51 29.18
C LYS A 416 15.21 26.89 28.10
N LEU A 417 15.42 27.59 26.98
CA LEU A 417 16.30 27.13 25.90
C LEU A 417 17.76 27.02 26.35
N ARG A 418 18.22 27.94 27.20
CA ARG A 418 19.55 27.90 27.82
C ARG A 418 19.70 26.71 28.77
N THR A 419 18.75 26.51 29.69
CA THR A 419 18.75 25.35 30.60
C THR A 419 18.71 24.03 29.82
N GLY A 420 17.98 23.98 28.71
CA GLY A 420 17.96 22.82 27.80
C GLY A 420 19.25 22.61 26.98
N GLY A 421 20.22 23.52 27.07
CA GLY A 421 21.50 23.45 26.37
C GLY A 421 21.46 23.86 24.90
N TYR A 422 20.37 24.48 24.43
CA TYR A 422 20.22 24.91 23.03
C TYR A 422 20.84 26.29 22.75
N LEU A 423 20.99 27.11 23.80
CA LEU A 423 21.57 28.46 23.72
C LEU A 423 22.69 28.64 24.74
N LYS A 424 23.69 29.45 24.36
CA LYS A 424 24.69 30.03 25.27
C LYS A 424 24.42 31.52 25.42
N LYS A 425 24.56 32.03 26.64
CA LYS A 425 24.46 33.46 26.97
C LYS A 425 25.87 34.03 27.03
N ARG A 426 26.14 35.11 26.28
CA ARG A 426 27.43 35.81 26.27
C ARG A 426 27.20 37.27 26.69
N LYS A 427 28.21 37.89 27.31
CA LYS A 427 28.22 39.32 27.60
C LYS A 427 28.91 40.04 26.44
N ARG A 428 28.27 41.05 25.86
CA ARG A 428 28.88 41.94 24.87
C ARG A 428 28.64 43.37 25.34
N SER A 429 29.73 44.05 25.71
CA SER A 429 29.68 45.35 26.38
C SER A 429 28.80 45.27 27.65
N ASN A 430 27.68 46.01 27.71
CA ASN A 430 26.75 46.04 28.84
C ASN A 430 25.50 45.17 28.64
N ALA A 431 25.38 44.45 27.52
CA ALA A 431 24.21 43.65 27.20
C ALA A 431 24.52 42.15 27.15
N PHE A 432 23.51 41.34 27.50
CA PHE A 432 23.57 39.90 27.30
C PHE A 432 22.98 39.53 25.93
N ILE A 433 23.79 38.83 25.15
CA ILE A 433 23.43 38.30 23.84
C ILE A 433 23.34 36.77 23.89
N TYR A 434 22.57 36.20 22.98
CA TYR A 434 22.39 34.77 22.85
C TYR A 434 23.07 34.26 21.58
N ALA A 435 23.64 33.07 21.67
CA ALA A 435 24.22 32.34 20.55
C ALA A 435 23.77 30.87 20.59
N LEU A 436 23.65 30.24 19.43
CA LEU A 436 23.33 28.82 19.35
C LEU A 436 24.49 27.95 19.85
N THR A 437 24.14 26.82 20.46
CA THR A 437 25.07 25.69 20.63
C THR A 437 24.93 24.72 19.47
N ASP A 438 25.84 23.76 19.33
CA ASP A 438 25.70 22.68 18.33
C ASP A 438 24.38 21.91 18.49
N LYS A 439 23.92 21.72 19.74
CA LYS A 439 22.61 21.14 20.05
C LYS A 439 21.47 22.03 19.56
N GLY A 440 21.60 23.35 19.71
CA GLY A 440 20.65 24.34 19.17
C GLY A 440 20.62 24.35 17.64
N VAL A 441 21.79 24.29 16.99
CA VAL A 441 21.92 24.22 15.52
C VAL A 441 21.23 22.97 14.99
N ARG A 442 21.59 21.77 15.49
CA ARG A 442 20.94 20.51 15.07
C ARG A 442 19.43 20.52 15.28
N LYS A 443 18.98 21.12 16.39
CA LYS A 443 17.54 21.25 16.68
C LYS A 443 16.85 22.13 15.65
N LEU A 444 17.46 23.24 15.26
CA LEU A 444 16.92 24.15 14.25
C LEU A 444 16.91 23.52 12.86
N GLU A 445 18.01 22.88 12.46
CA GLU A 445 18.13 22.15 11.18
C GLU A 445 17.02 21.11 11.01
N GLU A 446 16.67 20.39 12.08
CA GLU A 446 15.56 19.43 12.07
C GLU A 446 14.21 20.08 11.69
N TYR A 447 13.93 21.30 12.17
CA TYR A 447 12.70 22.02 11.79
C TYR A 447 12.82 22.66 10.41
N GLU A 448 14.01 23.13 10.02
CA GLU A 448 14.26 23.67 8.67
C GLU A 448 14.04 22.58 7.61
N GLN A 449 14.51 21.35 7.84
CA GLN A 449 14.25 20.19 6.97
C GLN A 449 12.76 19.86 6.85
N ILE A 450 12.00 19.94 7.95
CA ILE A 450 10.54 19.75 7.91
C ILE A 450 9.87 20.91 7.16
N LYS A 451 10.36 22.14 7.31
CA LYS A 451 9.81 23.34 6.66
C LYS A 451 10.05 23.36 5.16
N GLN A 452 11.18 22.84 4.68
CA GLN A 452 11.47 22.69 3.24
C GLN A 452 10.38 21.87 2.52
N GLN A 453 9.76 20.91 3.21
CA GLN A 453 8.63 20.14 2.70
C GLN A 453 7.32 20.94 2.50
N MET A 454 7.27 22.22 2.86
CA MET A 454 6.16 23.13 2.52
C MET A 454 6.35 23.82 1.16
N VAL A 455 7.60 23.86 0.66
CA VAL A 455 7.98 24.55 -0.58
C VAL A 455 8.04 23.58 -1.76
N GLU A 456 8.33 22.30 -1.46
CA GLU A 456 8.18 21.14 -2.36
C GLU A 456 6.75 20.58 -2.33
#